data_AF-A0A4P5V9S1-F1
#
_entry.id   AF-A0A4P5V9S1-F1
#
_cell.length_a   1.000
_cell.length_b   1.000
_cell.length_c   1.000
_cell.angle_alpha   90.00
_cell.angle_beta   90.00
_cell.angle_gamma   90.00
#
_symmetry.space_group_name_H-M   'P 1'
#
loop_
_entity.id
_entity.type
_entity.pdbx_description
1 polymer ?
#
loop_
_entity_poly.entity_id
_entity_poly.type
_entity_poly.pdbx_seq_one_letter_code
_entity_poly.pdbx_strand_id
1 'polypeptide(L)'
;MTLAPYALHGQPVFELSVPCMDLPGSSLEVVLWPSIRRVDVRLLVPHRTVPLIAATAKEIHTVEIYHGVEVMFRRVGGSVLFVTRYGATAIAD
;
A
#
# COMPACT_ATOMS: atom_id res chain seq x y z
N MET A 1 21.34 -9.31 -7.94
CA MET A 1 20.22 -8.40 -8.30
C MET A 1 18.95 -9.23 -8.24
N THR A 2 18.14 -9.04 -7.20
CA THR A 2 16.87 -9.76 -7.07
C THR A 2 15.85 -9.03 -7.94
N LEU A 3 15.41 -9.67 -9.02
CA LEU A 3 14.31 -9.17 -9.85
C LEU A 3 13.07 -9.03 -8.98
N ALA A 4 12.36 -7.91 -9.08
CA ALA A 4 11.06 -7.74 -8.42
C ALA A 4 10.12 -8.87 -8.88
N PRO A 5 9.34 -9.49 -7.96
CA PRO A 5 8.54 -10.68 -8.27
C PRO A 5 7.45 -10.43 -9.32
N TYR A 6 7.12 -9.15 -9.59
CA TYR A 6 6.17 -8.75 -10.62
C TYR A 6 6.68 -7.52 -11.39
N ALA A 7 6.49 -7.52 -12.72
CA ALA A 7 6.81 -6.40 -13.58
C ALA A 7 5.61 -6.05 -14.47
N LEU A 8 5.15 -4.79 -14.41
CA LEU A 8 4.13 -4.26 -15.31
C LEU A 8 4.83 -3.51 -16.44
N HIS A 9 4.71 -4.00 -17.68
CA HIS A 9 5.46 -3.46 -18.83
C HIS A 9 6.99 -3.42 -18.62
N GLY A 10 7.53 -4.40 -17.89
CA GLY A 10 8.97 -4.43 -17.56
C GLY A 10 9.40 -3.45 -16.47
N GLN A 11 8.49 -2.69 -15.88
CA GLN A 11 8.76 -1.79 -14.76
C GLN A 11 8.52 -2.49 -13.41
N PRO A 12 9.33 -2.20 -12.38
CA PRO A 12 9.24 -2.90 -11.11
C PRO A 12 7.94 -2.60 -10.38
N VAL A 13 7.36 -3.64 -9.78
CA VAL A 13 6.29 -3.55 -8.79
C VAL A 13 6.90 -3.88 -7.44
N PHE A 14 6.59 -3.09 -6.42
CA PHE A 14 7.12 -3.29 -5.08
C PHE A 14 6.01 -3.72 -4.13
N GLU A 15 6.29 -4.71 -3.30
CA GLU A 15 5.35 -5.23 -2.31
C GLU A 15 5.97 -5.10 -0.93
N LEU A 16 5.20 -4.54 0.00
CA LEU A 16 5.57 -4.39 1.39
C LEU A 16 4.47 -5.00 2.26
N SER A 17 4.85 -5.86 3.21
CA SER A 17 3.93 -6.37 4.23
C SER A 17 4.13 -5.62 5.55
N VAL A 18 3.04 -5.11 6.11
CA VAL A 18 3.01 -4.40 7.39
C VAL A 18 2.10 -5.15 8.35
N PRO A 19 2.60 -5.66 9.49
CA PRO A 19 1.77 -6.33 10.48
C PRO A 19 0.63 -5.44 10.98
N CYS A 20 -0.56 -6.01 11.11
CA CYS A 20 -1.71 -5.33 11.72
C CYS A 20 -1.71 -5.56 13.24
N MET A 21 -1.51 -4.51 14.02
CA MET A 21 -1.49 -4.61 15.49
C MET A 21 -2.87 -4.90 16.07
N ASP A 22 -3.92 -4.35 15.47
CA ASP A 22 -5.30 -4.50 15.94
C ASP A 22 -5.94 -5.84 15.52
N LEU A 23 -5.32 -6.54 14.57
CA LEU A 23 -5.80 -7.83 14.07
C LEU A 23 -4.65 -8.85 14.04
N PRO A 24 -4.43 -9.57 15.16
CA PRO A 24 -3.32 -10.52 15.30
C PRO A 24 -3.22 -11.53 14.14
N GLY A 25 -2.00 -11.73 13.67
CA GLY A 25 -1.70 -12.63 12.54
C GLY A 25 -2.05 -12.07 11.16
N SER A 26 -2.68 -10.89 11.07
CA SER A 26 -2.98 -10.24 9.80
C SER A 26 -1.90 -9.24 9.40
N SER A 27 -1.83 -8.90 8.11
CA SER A 27 -0.94 -7.87 7.58
C SER A 27 -1.60 -7.05 6.47
N LEU A 28 -1.22 -5.78 6.38
CA LEU A 28 -1.47 -4.97 5.19
C LEU A 28 -0.36 -5.24 4.18
N GLU A 29 -0.74 -5.71 3.00
CA GLU A 29 0.11 -5.75 1.82
C GLU A 29 -0.08 -4.45 1.03
N VAL A 30 0.99 -3.67 0.91
CA VAL A 30 1.06 -2.44 0.13
C VAL A 30 1.78 -2.76 -1.18
N VAL A 31 1.05 -2.67 -2.28
CA VAL A 31 1.57 -2.91 -3.63
C VAL A 31 1.73 -1.58 -4.35
N LEU A 32 2.97 -1.22 -4.65
CA LEU A 32 3.34 0.00 -5.34
C LEU A 32 3.51 -0.29 -6.83
N TRP A 33 2.80 0.49 -7.66
CA TRP A 33 2.88 0.46 -9.11
C TRP A 33 3.37 1.81 -9.65
N PRO A 34 4.68 2.12 -9.56
CA PRO A 34 5.20 3.44 -9.94
C PRO A 34 4.91 3.81 -11.40
N SER A 35 5.00 2.84 -12.31
CA SER A 35 4.80 3.06 -13.76
C SER A 35 3.41 3.56 -14.14
N ILE A 36 2.41 3.32 -13.29
CA ILE A 36 1.03 3.76 -13.49
C ILE A 36 0.52 4.64 -12.35
N ARG A 37 1.44 5.13 -11.49
CA ARG A 37 1.15 6.05 -10.38
C ARG A 37 -0.01 5.54 -9.50
N ARG A 38 0.05 4.26 -9.11
CA ARG A 38 -1.00 3.57 -8.34
C ARG A 38 -0.42 2.86 -7.11
N VAL A 39 -1.23 2.80 -6.06
CA VAL A 39 -0.99 1.98 -4.85
C VAL A 39 -2.24 1.17 -4.56
N ASP A 40 -2.06 -0.12 -4.31
CA ASP A 40 -3.10 -0.99 -3.78
C ASP A 40 -2.74 -1.40 -2.35
N VAL A 41 -3.72 -1.40 -1.47
CA VAL A 41 -3.57 -1.87 -0.09
C VAL A 41 -4.55 -3.01 0.14
N ARG A 42 -4.03 -4.17 0.53
CA ARG A 42 -4.81 -5.38 0.77
C ARG A 42 -4.60 -5.83 2.20
N LEU A 43 -5.66 -6.29 2.85
CA LEU A 43 -5.58 -6.94 4.15
C LEU A 43 -5.51 -8.46 3.95
N LEU A 44 -4.38 -9.04 4.36
CA LEU A 44 -4.16 -10.47 4.45
C LEU A 44 -4.55 -10.93 5.85
N VAL A 45 -5.59 -11.77 5.94
CA VAL A 45 -6.11 -12.30 7.21
C VAL A 45 -5.80 -13.80 7.28
N PRO A 46 -5.39 -14.34 8.44
CA PRO A 46 -5.26 -15.77 8.63
C PRO A 46 -6.52 -16.52 8.18
N HIS A 47 -6.32 -17.67 7.54
CA HIS A 47 -7.39 -18.58 7.09
C HIS A 47 -8.29 -18.04 5.96
N ARG A 48 -8.02 -16.87 5.38
CA ARG A 48 -8.62 -16.44 4.12
C ARG A 48 -7.68 -16.67 2.94
N THR A 49 -8.20 -17.33 1.91
CA THR A 49 -7.47 -17.56 0.66
C THR A 49 -7.46 -16.32 -0.25
N VAL A 50 -8.42 -15.41 -0.09
CA VAL A 50 -8.56 -14.20 -0.90
C VAL A 50 -8.32 -12.96 -0.02
N PRO A 51 -7.34 -12.10 -0.39
CA PRO A 51 -7.10 -10.84 0.30
C PRO A 51 -8.30 -9.91 0.25
N LEU A 52 -8.53 -9.14 1.30
CA LEU A 52 -9.52 -8.07 1.31
C LEU A 52 -8.90 -6.80 0.73
N ILE A 53 -9.52 -6.19 -0.27
CA ILE A 53 -9.05 -4.90 -0.79
C ILE A 53 -9.44 -3.81 0.21
N ALA A 54 -8.45 -3.22 0.87
CA ALA A 54 -8.67 -2.14 1.83
C ALA A 54 -8.73 -0.79 1.13
N ALA A 55 -7.82 -0.53 0.19
CA ALA A 55 -7.78 0.72 -0.56
C ALA A 55 -7.11 0.55 -1.93
N THR A 56 -7.49 1.42 -2.87
CA THR A 56 -6.80 1.61 -4.14
C THR A 56 -6.71 3.10 -4.41
N ALA A 57 -5.49 3.62 -4.50
CA ALA A 57 -5.23 5.01 -4.84
C ALA A 57 -4.53 5.10 -6.20
N LYS A 58 -5.09 5.92 -7.10
CA LYS A 58 -4.53 6.22 -8.42
C LYS A 58 -4.12 7.68 -8.50
N GLU A 59 -3.34 8.01 -9.53
CA GLU A 59 -2.86 9.37 -9.78
C GLU A 59 -1.99 9.90 -8.64
N ILE A 60 -1.17 9.03 -8.05
CA ILE A 60 -0.23 9.44 -7.01
C ILE A 60 0.73 10.48 -7.57
N HIS A 61 0.78 11.65 -6.95
CA HIS A 61 1.64 12.77 -7.32
C HIS A 61 2.91 12.81 -6.47
N THR A 62 2.77 12.68 -5.15
CA THR A 62 3.91 12.65 -4.22
C THR A 62 3.77 11.51 -3.22
N VAL A 63 4.91 11.04 -2.74
CA VAL A 63 5.02 10.09 -1.64
C VAL A 63 5.83 10.75 -0.54
N GLU A 64 5.27 10.82 0.65
CA GLU A 64 5.85 11.49 1.80
C GLU A 64 5.99 10.48 2.94
N ILE A 65 7.18 10.43 3.55
CA ILE A 65 7.48 9.51 4.64
C ILE A 65 7.55 10.33 5.92
N TYR A 66 6.62 10.05 6.84
CA TYR A 66 6.52 10.73 8.12
C TYR A 66 6.97 9.81 9.26
N HIS A 67 7.84 10.32 10.12
CA HIS A 67 8.22 9.64 11.35
C HIS A 67 7.00 9.49 12.26
N GLY A 68 6.60 8.24 12.54
CA GLY A 68 5.50 7.91 13.47
C GLY A 68 4.09 7.92 12.88
N VAL A 69 3.92 8.21 11.59
CA VAL A 69 2.61 8.18 10.88
C VAL A 69 2.62 7.22 9.70
N GLU A 70 3.82 6.95 9.16
CA GLU A 70 4.04 6.15 7.97
C GLU A 70 3.37 6.71 6.71
N VAL A 71 3.60 6.03 5.59
CA VAL A 71 3.68 6.63 4.27
C VAL A 71 2.36 7.29 3.85
N MET A 72 2.47 8.52 3.35
CA MET A 72 1.36 9.26 2.76
C MET A 72 1.54 9.37 1.25
N PHE A 73 0.53 8.94 0.50
CA PHE A 73 0.46 9.04 -0.95
C PHE A 73 -0.53 10.14 -1.32
N ARG A 74 -0.04 11.29 -1.78
CA ARG A 74 -0.89 12.41 -2.20
C ARG A 74 -1.28 12.25 -3.67
N ARG A 75 -2.56 12.41 -3.98
CA ARG A 75 -3.12 12.31 -5.33
C ARG A 75 -3.18 13.68 -6.00
N VAL A 76 -3.24 13.72 -7.33
CA VAL A 76 -3.35 14.98 -8.10
C VAL A 76 -4.57 15.82 -7.66
N GLY A 77 -5.65 15.18 -7.21
CA GLY A 77 -6.87 15.85 -6.74
C GLY A 77 -6.87 16.30 -5.28
N GLY A 78 -5.73 16.25 -4.57
CA GLY A 78 -5.62 16.69 -3.17
C GLY A 78 -5.79 15.57 -2.13
N SER A 79 -6.64 14.57 -2.42
CA SER A 79 -6.84 13.43 -1.53
C SER A 79 -5.56 12.64 -1.25
N VAL A 80 -5.49 12.06 -0.06
CA VAL A 80 -4.34 11.34 0.47
C VAL A 80 -4.73 9.92 0.88
N LEU A 81 -3.89 8.95 0.56
CA LEU A 81 -3.90 7.62 1.17
C LEU A 81 -2.80 7.58 2.22
N PHE A 82 -3.14 7.18 3.44
CA PHE A 82 -2.17 6.93 4.50
C PHE A 82 -2.09 5.44 4.81
N VAL A 83 -0.89 4.95 5.10
CA VAL A 83 -0.65 3.57 5.56
C VAL A 83 0.25 3.62 6.77
N THR A 84 -0.21 3.11 7.90
CA THR A 84 0.50 3.10 9.19
C THR A 84 1.41 1.85 9.36
N ARG A 85 2.41 1.89 10.24
CA ARG A 85 3.37 0.82 10.65
C ARG A 85 2.68 -0.20 11.51
N TYR A 86 1.54 0.20 12.07
CA TYR A 86 0.67 -0.61 12.87
C TYR A 86 -0.38 -1.32 12.00
N GLY A 87 -0.30 -1.14 10.67
CA GLY A 87 -1.16 -1.84 9.71
C GLY A 87 -2.57 -1.25 9.61
N ALA A 88 -2.71 0.06 9.77
CA ALA A 88 -3.96 0.78 9.48
C ALA A 88 -3.83 1.56 8.16
N THR A 89 -4.95 1.80 7.49
CA THR A 89 -4.98 2.61 6.27
C THR A 89 -6.31 3.33 6.14
N ALA A 90 -6.30 4.53 5.58
CA ALA A 90 -7.51 5.15 5.06
C ALA A 90 -7.20 6.20 4.00
N ILE A 91 -8.27 6.70 3.40
CA ILE A 91 -8.25 7.76 2.40
C ILE A 91 -8.95 8.98 3.01
N ALA A 92 -8.33 10.15 2.89
CA ALA A 92 -8.91 11.44 3.25
C ALA A 92 -8.87 12.38 2.03
N ASP A 93 -9.86 13.26 1.90
CA ASP A 93 -9.97 14.25 0.81
C ASP A 93 -9.35 15.60 1.18
#